data_AF-A0A9E2NMX0-F1
#
_entry.id   AF-A0A9E2NMX0-F1
#
_cell.length_a   1.000
_cell.length_b   1.000
_cell.length_c   1.000
_cell.angle_alpha   90.00
_cell.angle_beta   90.00
_cell.angle_gamma   90.00
#
_symmetry.space_group_name_H-M   'P 1'
#
loop_
_entity.id
_entity.type
_entity.pdbx_description
1 polymer ?
#
loop_
_entity_poly.entity_id
_entity_poly.type
_entity_poly.pdbx_seq_one_letter_code
_entity_poly.pdbx_strand_id
1 'polypeptide(L)'
;MRKSVLIAALGLMSLAAVAQDGPKEEGFVFTTVKENPITSIKDQHRSSTCWSFSSLGFLEAELLRMGKGTYDFSEMFVVHHTMVDRAVNYVRYHGDASFSPGGSFYDIMFCLKNYGLVPQEAMPGIMYGDSLPVHTELDAVAGAYVQAIGKGRFSKLTPVWKQGITAIYDTYLGKCPETFTYEGKEYTPKSFAESLGINPDDYVSLTSYTHHPFYTQFAIEIQDNWRNALSYNLPIDELMAVMDNAVKKGYTFAWGSDVSEQGFTRDGIAVMPDAS
;
A
#
# COMPACT_ATOMS: atom_id res chain seq x y z
N MET A 1 51.82 -29.13 -79.23
CA MET A 1 52.57 -29.90 -78.21
C MET A 1 53.41 -28.95 -77.36
N ARG A 2 53.01 -28.70 -76.11
CA ARG A 2 53.85 -28.75 -74.89
C ARG A 2 53.04 -28.19 -73.73
N LYS A 3 52.86 -29.03 -72.72
CA LYS A 3 52.26 -28.71 -71.42
C LYS A 3 53.28 -27.90 -70.62
N SER A 4 52.83 -26.84 -69.95
CA SER A 4 53.48 -26.34 -68.74
C SER A 4 52.39 -25.85 -67.79
N VAL A 5 52.21 -26.61 -66.72
CA VAL A 5 51.37 -26.32 -65.56
C VAL A 5 52.12 -25.31 -64.70
N LEU A 6 51.43 -24.27 -64.24
CA LEU A 6 51.85 -23.50 -63.07
C LEU A 6 50.62 -23.21 -62.21
N ILE A 7 50.62 -23.84 -61.04
CA ILE A 7 49.68 -23.68 -59.93
C ILE A 7 50.21 -22.52 -59.08
N ALA A 8 49.37 -21.53 -58.75
CA ALA A 8 49.61 -20.65 -57.60
C ALA A 8 48.31 -20.02 -57.06
N ALA A 9 47.89 -20.55 -55.92
CA ALA A 9 47.14 -19.94 -54.82
C ALA A 9 45.80 -19.22 -55.08
N LEU A 10 44.70 -19.93 -54.78
CA LEU A 10 43.45 -19.33 -54.32
C LEU A 10 43.70 -18.56 -53.02
N GLY A 11 43.58 -17.24 -53.05
CA GLY A 11 43.32 -16.42 -51.87
C GLY A 11 41.82 -16.34 -51.62
N LEU A 12 41.24 -17.37 -50.99
CA LEU A 12 39.94 -17.26 -50.35
C LEU A 12 40.15 -16.51 -49.03
N MET A 13 39.97 -15.18 -49.05
CA MET A 13 39.71 -14.44 -47.82
C MET A 13 38.35 -14.86 -47.30
N SER A 14 38.33 -15.90 -46.46
CA SER A 14 37.23 -16.13 -45.54
C SER A 14 37.22 -14.97 -44.55
N LEU A 15 36.35 -13.98 -44.82
CA LEU A 15 35.84 -13.07 -43.80
C LEU A 15 35.14 -13.93 -42.75
N ALA A 16 35.88 -14.31 -41.71
CA ALA A 16 35.27 -14.77 -40.48
C ALA A 16 34.51 -13.56 -39.92
N ALA A 17 33.20 -13.57 -40.09
CA ALA A 17 32.32 -12.72 -39.31
C ALA A 17 32.48 -13.16 -37.84
N VAL A 18 33.41 -12.52 -37.14
CA VAL A 18 33.44 -12.56 -35.69
C VAL A 18 32.20 -11.81 -35.26
N ALA A 19 31.15 -12.54 -34.90
CA ALA A 19 30.08 -11.97 -34.11
C ALA A 19 30.74 -11.44 -32.84
N GLN A 20 30.91 -10.12 -32.75
CA GLN A 20 31.22 -9.49 -31.49
C GLN A 20 29.98 -9.73 -30.63
N ASP A 21 30.07 -10.63 -29.67
CA ASP A 21 29.16 -10.61 -28.53
C ASP A 21 29.16 -9.17 -28.03
N GLY A 22 28.01 -8.51 -28.14
CA GLY A 22 27.81 -7.18 -27.59
C GLY A 22 28.16 -7.17 -26.09
N PRO A 23 28.40 -6.00 -25.50
CA PRO A 23 28.67 -5.91 -24.07
C PRO A 23 27.60 -6.69 -23.30
N LYS A 24 28.04 -7.64 -22.46
CA LYS A 24 27.14 -8.33 -21.52
C LYS A 24 26.45 -7.24 -20.70
N GLU A 25 25.12 -7.21 -20.70
CA GLU A 25 24.38 -6.34 -19.81
C GLU A 25 24.74 -6.71 -18.36
N GLU A 26 25.54 -5.88 -17.71
CA GLU A 26 25.79 -5.96 -16.28
C GLU A 26 24.54 -5.40 -15.57
N GLY A 27 23.70 -6.27 -15.02
CA GLY A 27 22.49 -5.87 -14.31
C GLY A 27 21.42 -6.95 -14.23
N PHE A 28 20.29 -6.61 -13.61
CA PHE A 28 19.12 -7.49 -13.56
C PHE A 28 18.28 -7.32 -14.82
N VAL A 29 17.98 -8.43 -15.50
CA VAL A 29 17.04 -8.49 -16.61
C VAL A 29 15.83 -9.30 -16.16
N PHE A 30 14.67 -8.64 -16.04
CA PHE A 30 13.43 -9.28 -15.62
C PHE A 30 12.55 -9.62 -16.82
N THR A 31 11.93 -10.80 -16.79
CA THR A 31 10.90 -11.21 -17.75
C THR A 31 9.63 -11.54 -16.98
N THR A 32 8.53 -10.86 -17.29
CA THR A 32 7.24 -11.14 -16.65
C THR A 32 6.79 -12.56 -16.97
N VAL A 33 6.63 -13.39 -15.94
CA VAL A 33 6.03 -14.72 -16.07
C VAL A 33 4.50 -14.62 -16.01
N LYS A 34 4.00 -13.86 -15.04
CA LYS A 34 2.59 -13.50 -14.91
C LYS A 34 2.46 -12.20 -14.11
N GLU A 35 1.58 -11.33 -14.56
CA GLU A 35 1.13 -10.16 -13.82
C GLU A 35 -0.39 -10.05 -13.91
N ASN A 36 -1.03 -9.43 -12.92
CA ASN A 36 -2.47 -9.19 -12.88
C ASN A 36 -2.75 -7.68 -13.01
N PRO A 37 -3.92 -7.28 -13.53
CA PRO A 37 -4.22 -5.86 -13.75
C PRO A 37 -4.11 -5.02 -12.46
N ILE A 38 -3.47 -3.86 -12.59
CA ILE A 38 -3.37 -2.83 -11.56
C ILE A 38 -3.77 -1.47 -12.16
N THR A 39 -4.07 -0.50 -11.31
CA THR A 39 -4.25 0.91 -11.69
C THR A 39 -2.92 1.63 -11.82
N SER A 40 -2.97 2.94 -12.07
CA SER A 40 -1.78 3.80 -12.12
C SER A 40 -1.00 3.80 -10.80
N ILE A 41 0.32 3.92 -10.90
CA ILE A 41 1.19 4.14 -9.75
C ILE A 41 0.85 5.49 -9.10
N LYS A 42 0.72 5.48 -7.77
CA LYS A 42 0.45 6.65 -6.93
C LYS A 42 1.69 7.05 -6.14
N ASP A 43 1.71 8.28 -5.62
CA ASP A 43 2.83 8.84 -4.85
C ASP A 43 2.36 9.40 -3.50
N GLN A 44 2.62 8.66 -2.42
CA GLN A 44 2.34 9.10 -1.05
C GLN A 44 3.23 10.26 -0.58
N HIS A 45 4.31 10.52 -1.32
CA HIS A 45 5.29 11.57 -1.10
C HIS A 45 5.77 11.66 0.36
N ARG A 46 5.76 12.84 0.96
CA ARG A 46 6.25 13.11 2.32
C ARG A 46 5.16 12.86 3.36
N SER A 47 4.60 11.66 3.31
CA SER A 47 3.64 11.17 4.29
C SER A 47 3.87 9.69 4.59
N SER A 48 3.50 9.24 5.79
CA SER A 48 3.64 7.83 6.22
C SER A 48 2.37 7.03 5.98
N THR A 49 1.76 7.18 4.79
CA THR A 49 0.40 6.69 4.48
C THR A 49 0.40 5.49 3.53
N CYS A 50 1.53 4.80 3.38
CA CYS A 50 1.69 3.62 2.50
C CYS A 50 0.59 2.57 2.71
N TRP A 51 0.14 2.36 3.94
CA TRP A 51 -0.94 1.44 4.30
C TRP A 51 -2.26 1.80 3.60
N SER A 52 -2.58 3.09 3.43
CA SER A 52 -3.75 3.58 2.71
C SER A 52 -3.60 3.39 1.20
N PHE A 53 -2.49 3.88 0.63
CA PHE A 53 -2.18 3.78 -0.80
C PHE A 53 -2.14 2.32 -1.30
N SER A 54 -1.42 1.45 -0.60
CA SER A 54 -1.28 0.03 -0.99
C SER A 54 -2.60 -0.72 -0.88
N SER A 55 -3.39 -0.46 0.15
CA SER A 55 -4.69 -1.13 0.35
C SER A 55 -5.75 -0.66 -0.64
N LEU A 56 -5.80 0.63 -0.94
CA LEU A 56 -6.72 1.15 -1.94
C LEU A 56 -6.31 0.71 -3.35
N GLY A 57 -5.02 0.70 -3.67
CA GLY A 57 -4.52 0.07 -4.90
C GLY A 57 -4.87 -1.43 -5.00
N PHE A 58 -4.86 -2.15 -3.87
CA PHE A 58 -5.37 -3.53 -3.81
C PHE A 58 -6.88 -3.62 -4.09
N LEU A 59 -7.71 -2.75 -3.48
CA LEU A 59 -9.16 -2.72 -3.76
C LEU A 59 -9.47 -2.30 -5.20
N GLU A 60 -8.71 -1.39 -5.78
CA GLU A 60 -8.82 -1.00 -7.18
C GLU A 60 -8.50 -2.18 -8.11
N ALA A 61 -7.45 -2.95 -7.82
CA ALA A 61 -7.12 -4.18 -8.54
C ALA A 61 -8.23 -5.25 -8.38
N GLU A 62 -8.85 -5.35 -7.21
CA GLU A 62 -10.00 -6.22 -6.98
C GLU A 62 -11.20 -5.81 -7.84
N LEU A 63 -11.47 -4.52 -7.99
CA LEU A 63 -12.53 -4.01 -8.86
C LEU A 63 -12.26 -4.30 -10.34
N LEU A 64 -11.00 -4.20 -10.77
CA LEU A 64 -10.59 -4.66 -12.10
C LEU A 64 -10.86 -6.16 -12.27
N ARG A 65 -10.46 -6.99 -11.30
CA ARG A 65 -10.70 -8.45 -11.32
C ARG A 65 -12.19 -8.80 -11.34
N MET A 66 -13.02 -8.03 -10.64
CA MET A 66 -14.47 -8.20 -10.56
C MET A 66 -15.22 -7.63 -11.77
N GLY A 67 -14.51 -7.03 -12.74
CA GLY A 67 -15.13 -6.42 -13.93
C GLY A 67 -15.95 -5.16 -13.63
N LYS A 68 -15.62 -4.46 -12.53
CA LYS A 68 -16.31 -3.23 -12.09
C LYS A 68 -15.76 -1.96 -12.74
N GLY A 69 -14.58 -2.04 -13.37
CA GLY A 69 -13.93 -0.91 -14.02
C GLY A 69 -12.77 -0.34 -13.20
N THR A 70 -12.29 0.82 -13.64
CA THR A 70 -11.16 1.52 -13.03
C THR A 70 -11.66 2.57 -12.05
N TYR A 71 -11.09 2.57 -10.85
CA TYR A 71 -11.38 3.54 -9.80
C TYR A 71 -10.08 4.20 -9.34
N ASP A 72 -10.22 5.40 -8.78
CA ASP A 72 -9.16 6.14 -8.10
C ASP A 72 -9.76 6.65 -6.79
N PHE A 73 -9.40 6.03 -5.67
CA PHE A 73 -9.98 6.33 -4.36
C PHE A 73 -9.18 7.39 -3.61
N SER A 74 -9.86 8.16 -2.76
CA SER A 74 -9.18 9.09 -1.87
C SER A 74 -8.51 8.38 -0.71
N GLU A 75 -7.18 8.29 -0.72
CA GLU A 75 -6.42 7.82 0.43
C GLU A 75 -6.63 8.74 1.64
N MET A 76 -6.79 10.04 1.41
CA MET A 76 -6.88 11.03 2.47
C MET A 76 -8.22 11.00 3.20
N PHE A 77 -9.31 10.56 2.54
CA PHE A 77 -10.56 10.25 3.23
C PHE A 77 -10.37 9.14 4.26
N VAL A 78 -9.64 8.07 3.90
CA VAL A 78 -9.36 6.96 4.81
C VAL A 78 -8.39 7.37 5.92
N VAL A 79 -7.34 8.11 5.58
CA VAL A 79 -6.36 8.64 6.56
C VAL A 79 -7.06 9.52 7.58
N HIS A 80 -7.93 10.43 7.15
CA HIS A 80 -8.69 11.31 8.04
C HIS A 80 -9.48 10.52 9.10
N HIS A 81 -10.38 9.64 8.64
CA HIS A 81 -11.21 8.84 9.55
C HIS A 81 -10.37 7.95 10.47
N THR A 82 -9.33 7.30 9.92
CA THR A 82 -8.46 6.41 10.68
C THR A 82 -7.71 7.15 11.77
N MET A 83 -7.17 8.33 11.47
CA MET A 83 -6.41 9.10 12.44
C MET A 83 -7.28 9.71 13.54
N VAL A 84 -8.50 10.14 13.23
CA VAL A 84 -9.47 10.56 14.25
C VAL A 84 -9.82 9.39 15.18
N ASP A 85 -10.04 8.19 14.65
CA ASP A 85 -10.29 7.00 15.48
C ASP A 85 -9.06 6.60 16.31
N ARG A 86 -7.86 6.67 15.72
CA ARG A 86 -6.59 6.36 16.40
C ARG A 86 -6.34 7.32 17.56
N ALA A 87 -6.71 8.60 17.41
CA ALA A 87 -6.67 9.57 18.51
C ALA A 87 -7.59 9.17 19.67
N VAL A 88 -8.80 8.67 19.35
CA VAL A 88 -9.72 8.11 20.35
C VAL A 88 -9.13 6.90 21.05
N ASN A 89 -8.48 6.00 20.32
CA ASN A 89 -7.78 4.87 20.91
C ASN A 89 -6.67 5.34 21.86
N TYR A 90 -5.78 6.22 21.40
CA TYR A 90 -4.71 6.81 22.22
C TYR A 90 -5.22 7.40 23.53
N VAL A 91 -6.27 8.22 23.47
CA VAL A 91 -6.85 8.88 24.65
C VAL A 91 -7.51 7.87 25.60
N ARG A 92 -8.19 6.84 25.08
CA ARG A 92 -8.80 5.78 25.92
C ARG A 92 -7.76 4.95 26.66
N TYR A 93 -6.61 4.72 26.05
CA TYR A 93 -5.47 4.03 26.66
C TYR A 93 -4.54 4.99 27.41
N HIS A 94 -4.98 6.22 27.72
CA HIS A 94 -4.19 7.18 28.50
C HIS A 94 -2.77 7.45 27.94
N GLY A 95 -2.64 7.32 26.62
CA GLY A 95 -1.39 7.49 25.88
C GLY A 95 -0.43 6.30 25.89
N ASP A 96 -0.88 5.12 26.29
CA ASP A 96 -0.12 3.86 26.19
C ASP A 96 -0.21 3.25 24.78
N ALA A 97 -1.33 3.45 24.08
CA ALA A 97 -1.40 3.16 22.65
C ALA A 97 -0.55 4.17 21.84
N SER A 98 -0.12 3.80 20.64
CA SER A 98 0.62 4.70 19.75
C SER A 98 -0.32 5.65 18.99
N PHE A 99 0.14 6.88 18.77
CA PHE A 99 -0.46 7.82 17.83
C PHE A 99 0.61 8.26 16.84
N SER A 100 0.63 7.60 15.68
CA SER A 100 1.57 7.81 14.58
C SER A 100 0.81 7.74 13.25
N PRO A 101 1.34 8.32 12.16
CA PRO A 101 0.66 8.38 10.86
C PRO A 101 0.55 7.03 10.11
N GLY A 102 1.21 5.98 10.63
CA GLY A 102 1.11 4.63 10.10
C GLY A 102 -0.28 4.01 10.28
N GLY A 103 -0.43 2.78 9.83
CA GLY A 103 -1.71 2.07 9.85
C GLY A 103 -1.59 0.68 9.24
N SER A 104 -2.72 0.04 9.06
CA SER A 104 -2.82 -1.36 8.65
C SER A 104 -3.82 -1.54 7.50
N PHE A 105 -3.75 -2.67 6.81
CA PHE A 105 -4.73 -3.00 5.77
C PHE A 105 -6.16 -3.10 6.32
N TYR A 106 -6.30 -3.49 7.58
CA TYR A 106 -7.60 -3.56 8.25
C TYR A 106 -8.23 -2.18 8.47
N ASP A 107 -7.44 -1.10 8.55
CA ASP A 107 -7.99 0.25 8.68
C ASP A 107 -8.85 0.64 7.46
N ILE A 108 -8.49 0.17 6.26
CA ILE A 108 -9.24 0.41 5.03
C ILE A 108 -10.53 -0.39 5.04
N MET A 109 -10.46 -1.68 5.41
CA MET A 109 -11.65 -2.53 5.52
C MET A 109 -12.61 -1.99 6.57
N PHE A 110 -12.08 -1.47 7.69
CA PHE A 110 -12.86 -0.79 8.71
C PHE A 110 -13.49 0.49 8.16
N CYS A 111 -12.75 1.31 7.42
CA CYS A 111 -13.24 2.54 6.82
C CYS A 111 -14.36 2.27 5.81
N LEU A 112 -14.13 1.34 4.87
CA LEU A 112 -15.11 0.88 3.89
C LEU A 112 -16.43 0.46 4.56
N LYS A 113 -16.35 -0.30 5.66
CA LYS A 113 -17.53 -0.80 6.40
C LYS A 113 -18.25 0.28 7.21
N ASN A 114 -17.52 1.17 7.88
CA ASN A 114 -18.09 2.09 8.87
C ASN A 114 -18.37 3.49 8.33
N TYR A 115 -17.55 3.96 7.39
CA TYR A 115 -17.57 5.31 6.84
C TYR A 115 -17.85 5.33 5.34
N GLY A 116 -17.53 4.27 4.61
CA GLY A 116 -17.62 4.19 3.16
C GLY A 116 -16.30 4.53 2.49
N LEU A 117 -16.35 4.94 1.22
CA LEU A 117 -15.22 5.42 0.43
C LEU A 117 -15.66 6.59 -0.44
N VAL A 118 -14.71 7.34 -0.97
CA VAL A 118 -14.97 8.44 -1.92
C VAL A 118 -13.93 8.38 -3.05
N PRO A 119 -14.28 8.82 -4.27
CA PRO A 119 -13.31 8.95 -5.35
C PRO A 119 -12.34 10.10 -5.03
N GLN A 120 -11.13 10.03 -5.60
CA GLN A 120 -10.07 11.03 -5.38
C GLN A 120 -10.53 12.46 -5.74
N GLU A 121 -11.38 12.62 -6.75
CA GLU A 121 -11.95 13.91 -7.14
C GLU A 121 -12.90 14.53 -6.10
N ALA A 122 -13.51 13.72 -5.23
CA ALA A 122 -14.40 14.21 -4.17
C ALA A 122 -13.62 14.68 -2.94
N MET A 123 -12.42 14.15 -2.71
CA MET A 123 -11.53 14.58 -1.62
C MET A 123 -10.06 14.40 -2.02
N PRO A 124 -9.45 15.40 -2.68
CA PRO A 124 -8.05 15.32 -3.09
C PRO A 124 -7.07 15.22 -1.93
N GLY A 125 -7.47 15.72 -0.74
CA GLY A 125 -6.72 15.47 0.49
C GLY A 125 -5.57 16.43 0.79
N ILE A 126 -5.46 17.53 0.03
CA ILE A 126 -4.33 18.47 0.12
C ILE A 126 -4.90 19.90 0.13
N MET A 127 -4.88 20.57 1.28
CA MET A 127 -5.48 21.90 1.47
C MET A 127 -4.47 23.06 1.57
N TYR A 128 -3.19 22.79 1.36
CA TYR A 128 -2.07 23.71 1.63
C TYR A 128 -1.30 24.14 0.37
N GLY A 129 -1.83 23.86 -0.82
CA GLY A 129 -1.30 24.40 -2.08
C GLY A 129 -0.20 23.56 -2.77
N ASP A 130 0.21 22.45 -2.16
CA ASP A 130 1.10 21.48 -2.80
C ASP A 130 0.33 20.55 -3.76
N SER A 131 1.05 19.83 -4.61
CA SER A 131 0.48 18.82 -5.52
C SER A 131 0.52 17.39 -4.97
N LEU A 132 1.29 17.17 -3.89
CA LEU A 132 1.50 15.86 -3.28
C LEU A 132 1.46 15.96 -1.74
N PRO A 133 1.17 14.87 -1.02
CA PRO A 133 1.06 14.91 0.43
C PRO A 133 2.37 15.31 1.14
N VAL A 134 2.29 16.27 2.05
CA VAL A 134 3.37 16.68 2.96
C VAL A 134 2.81 16.78 4.37
N HIS A 135 2.99 15.73 5.17
CA HIS A 135 2.31 15.60 6.47
C HIS A 135 3.19 15.93 7.68
N THR A 136 4.44 16.33 7.49
CA THR A 136 5.35 16.59 8.62
C THR A 136 4.79 17.60 9.63
N GLU A 137 4.16 18.68 9.16
CA GLU A 137 3.51 19.66 10.04
C GLU A 137 2.22 19.10 10.66
N LEU A 138 1.37 18.47 9.85
CA LEU A 138 0.13 17.83 10.31
C LEU A 138 0.39 16.81 11.43
N ASP A 139 1.35 15.92 11.23
CA ASP A 139 1.69 14.86 12.18
C ASP A 139 2.21 15.44 13.50
N ALA A 140 3.03 16.50 13.43
CA ALA A 140 3.53 17.18 14.62
C ALA A 140 2.41 17.87 15.42
N VAL A 141 1.53 18.61 14.74
CA VAL A 141 0.42 19.35 15.36
C VAL A 141 -0.63 18.40 15.93
N ALA A 142 -1.07 17.42 15.14
CA ALA A 142 -2.02 16.40 15.58
C ALA A 142 -1.44 15.56 16.73
N GLY A 143 -0.18 15.16 16.63
CA GLY A 143 0.53 14.40 17.66
C GLY A 143 0.60 15.14 18.99
N ALA A 144 1.03 16.41 18.97
CA ALA A 144 1.09 17.24 20.17
C ALA A 144 -0.30 17.43 20.81
N TYR A 145 -1.32 17.66 19.97
CA TYR A 145 -2.71 17.79 20.42
C TYR A 145 -3.18 16.54 21.16
N VAL A 146 -3.08 15.37 20.51
CA VAL A 146 -3.55 14.09 21.06
C VAL A 146 -2.74 13.69 22.29
N GLN A 147 -1.44 13.95 22.31
CA GLN A 147 -0.58 13.71 23.47
C GLN A 147 -1.03 14.53 24.69
N ALA A 148 -1.31 15.82 24.51
CA ALA A 148 -1.77 16.69 25.57
C ALA A 148 -3.09 16.19 26.19
N ILE A 149 -4.00 15.65 25.36
CA ILE A 149 -5.26 15.08 25.84
C ILE A 149 -5.04 13.74 26.55
N GLY A 150 -4.31 12.80 25.94
CA GLY A 150 -4.18 11.43 26.47
C GLY A 150 -3.31 11.32 27.71
N LYS A 151 -2.26 12.15 27.85
CA LYS A 151 -1.33 12.14 29.00
C LYS A 151 -1.55 13.29 29.98
N GLY A 152 -2.50 14.16 29.70
CA GLY A 152 -2.83 15.28 30.58
C GLY A 152 -3.50 14.83 31.88
N ARG A 153 -3.22 15.55 32.97
CA ARG A 153 -3.79 15.26 34.30
C ARG A 153 -5.15 15.91 34.48
N PHE A 154 -6.14 15.46 33.70
CA PHE A 154 -7.51 15.97 33.79
C PHE A 154 -8.37 15.07 34.68
N SER A 155 -9.19 15.66 35.55
CA SER A 155 -10.20 14.91 36.32
C SER A 155 -11.37 14.46 35.44
N LYS A 156 -11.64 15.18 34.35
CA LYS A 156 -12.66 14.86 33.34
C LYS A 156 -12.30 15.49 32.00
N LEU A 157 -12.44 14.74 30.91
CA LEU A 157 -12.32 15.28 29.56
C LEU A 157 -13.61 15.97 29.12
N THR A 158 -13.48 17.10 28.44
CA THR A 158 -14.60 17.75 27.77
C THR A 158 -14.99 16.94 26.52
N PRO A 159 -16.25 17.02 26.04
CA PRO A 159 -16.62 16.32 24.80
C PRO A 159 -16.01 16.94 23.54
N VAL A 160 -15.47 18.16 23.62
CA VAL A 160 -15.04 18.96 22.47
C VAL A 160 -13.65 18.60 21.92
N TRP A 161 -12.83 17.84 22.66
CA TRP A 161 -11.47 17.54 22.19
C TRP A 161 -11.47 16.73 20.88
N LYS A 162 -12.48 15.89 20.67
CA LYS A 162 -12.66 15.15 19.41
C LYS A 162 -12.90 16.09 18.23
N GLN A 163 -13.63 17.18 18.46
CA GLN A 163 -13.86 18.22 17.44
C GLN A 163 -12.55 18.94 17.13
N GLY A 164 -11.70 19.17 18.12
CA GLY A 164 -10.39 19.81 17.90
C GLY A 164 -9.46 18.96 17.03
N ILE A 165 -9.31 17.67 17.31
CA ILE A 165 -8.50 16.79 16.44
C ILE A 165 -9.10 16.63 15.05
N THR A 166 -10.43 16.52 14.95
CA THR A 166 -11.13 16.47 13.64
C THR A 166 -10.88 17.75 12.85
N ALA A 167 -10.97 18.92 13.49
CA ALA A 167 -10.73 20.21 12.85
C ALA A 167 -9.28 20.38 12.37
N ILE A 168 -8.29 19.80 13.07
CA ILE A 168 -6.91 19.73 12.58
C ILE A 168 -6.90 18.96 11.26
N TYR A 169 -7.40 17.72 11.22
CA TYR A 169 -7.42 16.94 9.98
C TYR A 169 -8.26 17.58 8.87
N ASP A 170 -9.42 18.15 9.18
CA ASP A 170 -10.25 18.91 8.23
C ASP A 170 -9.47 20.07 7.59
N THR A 171 -8.60 20.72 8.36
CA THR A 171 -7.84 21.89 7.90
C THR A 171 -6.73 21.49 6.92
N TYR A 172 -6.04 20.38 7.19
CA TYR A 172 -4.91 19.94 6.35
C TYR A 172 -5.36 19.07 5.16
N LEU A 173 -6.32 18.18 5.38
CA LEU A 173 -6.76 17.17 4.39
C LEU A 173 -8.08 17.54 3.71
N GLY A 174 -8.82 18.50 4.24
CA GLY A 174 -10.16 18.83 3.80
C GLY A 174 -11.21 18.08 4.61
N LYS A 175 -12.43 18.61 4.61
CA LYS A 175 -13.57 17.96 5.27
C LYS A 175 -14.01 16.74 4.48
N CYS A 176 -14.24 15.63 5.16
CA CYS A 176 -14.86 14.46 4.56
C CYS A 176 -16.25 14.84 3.98
N PRO A 177 -16.51 14.58 2.69
CA PRO A 177 -17.78 14.98 2.07
C PRO A 177 -18.93 14.10 2.58
N GLU A 178 -20.06 14.72 2.92
CA GLU A 178 -21.29 14.00 3.26
C GLU A 178 -21.99 13.47 1.99
N THR A 179 -21.90 14.23 0.91
CA THR A 179 -22.40 13.89 -0.43
C THR A 179 -21.43 14.37 -1.50
N PHE A 180 -21.41 13.69 -2.65
CA PHE A 180 -20.65 14.07 -3.84
C PHE A 180 -21.33 13.52 -5.10
N THR A 181 -21.03 14.10 -6.25
CA THR A 181 -21.44 13.56 -7.55
C THR A 181 -20.29 12.81 -8.18
N TYR A 182 -20.55 11.58 -8.63
CA TYR A 182 -19.61 10.74 -9.37
C TYR A 182 -20.32 10.18 -10.60
N GLU A 183 -19.72 10.34 -11.78
CA GLU A 183 -20.30 9.90 -13.07
C GLU A 183 -21.77 10.32 -13.27
N GLY A 184 -22.11 11.55 -12.86
CA GLY A 184 -23.46 12.11 -13.01
C GLY A 184 -24.51 11.60 -12.03
N LYS A 185 -24.13 10.82 -11.01
CA LYS A 185 -25.01 10.38 -9.93
C LYS A 185 -24.53 10.89 -8.58
N GLU A 186 -25.47 11.30 -7.73
CA GLU A 186 -25.19 11.72 -6.36
C GLU A 186 -25.02 10.48 -5.44
N TYR A 187 -24.02 10.55 -4.58
CA TYR A 187 -23.68 9.52 -3.61
C TYR A 187 -23.37 10.13 -2.24
N THR A 188 -23.65 9.38 -1.19
CA THR A 188 -22.92 9.45 0.08
C THR A 188 -21.72 8.49 0.04
N PRO A 189 -20.68 8.66 0.88
CA PRO A 189 -19.55 7.73 0.93
C PRO A 189 -19.96 6.27 1.14
N LYS A 190 -20.98 6.01 1.97
CA LYS A 190 -21.53 4.67 2.18
C LYS A 190 -22.22 4.11 0.94
N SER A 191 -23.11 4.88 0.33
CA SER A 191 -23.81 4.41 -0.88
C SER A 191 -22.85 4.20 -2.07
N PHE A 192 -21.75 4.95 -2.12
CA PHE A 192 -20.70 4.73 -3.12
C PHE A 192 -19.98 3.41 -2.84
N ALA A 193 -19.51 3.19 -1.62
CA ALA A 193 -18.92 1.92 -1.19
C ALA A 193 -19.83 0.70 -1.46
N GLU A 194 -21.11 0.79 -1.14
CA GLU A 194 -22.10 -0.25 -1.43
C GLU A 194 -22.20 -0.54 -2.93
N SER A 195 -22.10 0.48 -3.78
CA SER A 195 -22.15 0.33 -5.25
C SER A 195 -20.96 -0.42 -5.84
N LEU A 196 -19.82 -0.43 -5.14
CA LEU A 196 -18.61 -1.17 -5.56
C LEU A 196 -18.85 -2.69 -5.49
N GLY A 197 -19.72 -3.14 -4.58
CA GLY A 197 -19.99 -4.57 -4.36
C GLY A 197 -18.84 -5.31 -3.69
N ILE A 198 -17.94 -4.59 -3.01
CA ILE A 198 -16.87 -5.16 -2.19
C ILE A 198 -17.45 -5.54 -0.83
N ASN A 199 -17.31 -6.80 -0.45
CA ASN A 199 -17.62 -7.26 0.90
C ASN A 199 -16.31 -7.35 1.72
N PRO A 200 -16.13 -6.54 2.79
CA PRO A 200 -14.95 -6.60 3.64
C PRO A 200 -14.67 -8.00 4.21
N ASP A 201 -15.72 -8.81 4.42
CA ASP A 201 -15.60 -10.14 5.00
C ASP A 201 -15.06 -11.19 3.99
N ASP A 202 -14.91 -10.84 2.70
CA ASP A 202 -14.28 -11.69 1.68
C ASP A 202 -12.74 -11.66 1.74
N TYR A 203 -12.17 -10.75 2.54
CA TYR A 203 -10.73 -10.55 2.67
C TYR A 203 -10.21 -11.06 4.01
N VAL A 204 -9.06 -11.74 3.98
CA VAL A 204 -8.40 -12.28 5.17
C VAL A 204 -6.96 -11.78 5.26
N SER A 205 -6.51 -11.50 6.49
CA SER A 205 -5.10 -11.23 6.77
C SER A 205 -4.40 -12.55 7.11
N LEU A 206 -3.25 -12.79 6.50
CA LEU A 206 -2.42 -13.97 6.72
C LEU A 206 -1.04 -13.55 7.22
N THR A 207 -0.45 -14.35 8.11
CA THR A 207 0.89 -14.15 8.65
C THR A 207 1.57 -15.49 8.93
N SER A 208 2.85 -15.47 9.33
CA SER A 208 3.63 -16.68 9.63
C SER A 208 4.65 -16.41 10.75
N TYR A 209 4.29 -16.77 11.98
CA TYR A 209 5.17 -16.68 13.14
C TYR A 209 5.01 -17.87 14.10
N THR A 210 6.04 -18.14 14.91
CA THR A 210 6.09 -19.31 15.79
C THR A 210 5.76 -19.02 17.26
N HIS A 211 5.60 -17.74 17.67
CA HIS A 211 5.21 -17.38 19.04
C HIS A 211 3.72 -17.60 19.32
N HIS A 212 2.93 -17.86 18.28
CA HIS A 212 1.55 -18.35 18.35
C HIS A 212 1.40 -19.67 17.59
N PRO A 213 0.43 -20.53 17.95
CA PRO A 213 0.14 -21.74 17.20
C PRO A 213 -0.23 -21.45 15.74
N PHE A 214 0.20 -22.32 14.83
CA PHE A 214 -0.30 -22.31 13.46
C PHE A 214 -1.79 -22.68 13.42
N TYR A 215 -2.48 -22.22 12.37
CA TYR A 215 -3.92 -22.40 12.12
C TYR A 215 -4.83 -21.77 13.17
N THR A 216 -4.29 -20.82 13.94
CA THR A 216 -5.07 -19.96 14.83
C THR A 216 -5.00 -18.51 14.34
N GLN A 217 -5.88 -17.68 14.88
CA GLN A 217 -5.85 -16.24 14.66
C GLN A 217 -5.23 -15.53 15.86
N PHE A 218 -4.40 -14.53 15.60
CA PHE A 218 -3.92 -13.61 16.62
C PHE A 218 -3.75 -12.20 16.05
N ALA A 219 -3.69 -11.20 16.91
CA ALA A 219 -3.40 -9.83 16.50
C ALA A 219 -1.88 -9.65 16.46
N ILE A 220 -1.32 -9.36 15.28
CA ILE A 220 0.12 -9.09 15.13
C ILE A 220 0.48 -7.91 16.04
N GLU A 221 1.44 -8.12 16.93
CA GLU A 221 1.78 -7.20 18.03
C GLU A 221 2.66 -6.02 17.57
N ILE A 222 2.15 -5.23 16.65
CA ILE A 222 2.80 -4.02 16.13
C ILE A 222 1.99 -2.77 16.44
N GLN A 223 2.67 -1.63 16.56
CA GLN A 223 2.05 -0.37 16.95
C GLN A 223 0.93 0.08 16.00
N ASP A 224 1.06 -0.20 14.71
CA ASP A 224 0.07 0.19 13.70
C ASP A 224 -1.14 -0.75 13.64
N ASN A 225 -1.10 -1.93 14.28
CA ASN A 225 -2.28 -2.78 14.50
C ASN A 225 -3.03 -2.38 15.78
N TRP A 226 -3.22 -1.09 16.00
CA TRP A 226 -3.85 -0.53 17.21
C TRP A 226 -5.35 -0.91 17.33
N ARG A 227 -5.98 -1.39 16.25
CA ARG A 227 -7.32 -1.98 16.25
C ARG A 227 -7.36 -3.45 16.69
N ASN A 228 -6.20 -4.07 16.94
CA ASN A 228 -6.05 -5.49 17.27
C ASN A 228 -6.72 -6.41 16.23
N ALA A 229 -6.57 -6.09 14.94
CA ALA A 229 -7.09 -6.90 13.86
C ALA A 229 -6.38 -8.26 13.83
N LEU A 230 -7.16 -9.32 13.60
CA LEU A 230 -6.69 -10.69 13.61
C LEU A 230 -6.11 -11.09 12.26
N SER A 231 -5.03 -11.87 12.29
CA SER A 231 -4.44 -12.55 11.13
C SER A 231 -4.40 -14.05 11.38
N TYR A 232 -4.72 -14.84 10.35
CA TYR A 232 -4.53 -16.29 10.40
C TYR A 232 -3.04 -16.60 10.28
N ASN A 233 -2.55 -17.45 11.18
CA ASN A 233 -1.14 -17.86 11.23
C ASN A 233 -0.92 -19.16 10.43
N LEU A 234 -0.03 -19.14 9.45
CA LEU A 234 0.32 -20.30 8.61
C LEU A 234 1.81 -20.65 8.75
N PRO A 235 2.20 -21.91 8.54
CA PRO A 235 3.60 -22.24 8.27
C PRO A 235 4.11 -21.46 7.04
N ILE A 236 5.40 -21.09 7.06
CA ILE A 236 5.98 -20.21 6.03
C ILE A 236 5.81 -20.74 4.60
N ASP A 237 6.01 -22.05 4.39
CA ASP A 237 5.87 -22.67 3.06
C ASP A 237 4.42 -22.56 2.54
N GLU A 238 3.44 -22.63 3.42
CA GLU A 238 2.03 -22.49 3.05
C GLU A 238 1.67 -21.03 2.75
N LEU A 239 2.19 -20.07 3.52
CA LEU A 239 2.01 -18.65 3.22
C LEU A 239 2.58 -18.30 1.84
N MET A 240 3.79 -18.79 1.53
CA MET A 240 4.41 -18.61 0.22
C MET A 240 3.57 -19.26 -0.90
N ALA A 241 3.05 -20.47 -0.67
CA ALA A 241 2.16 -21.14 -1.62
C ALA A 241 0.86 -20.37 -1.87
N VAL A 242 0.30 -19.70 -0.85
CA VAL A 242 -0.88 -18.83 -1.00
C VAL A 242 -0.57 -17.65 -1.92
N MET A 243 0.55 -16.95 -1.72
CA MET A 243 0.96 -15.80 -2.54
C MET A 243 1.12 -16.21 -4.02
N ASP A 244 1.82 -17.32 -4.25
CA ASP A 244 2.02 -17.91 -5.58
C ASP A 244 0.69 -18.26 -6.26
N ASN A 245 -0.19 -18.93 -5.52
CA ASN A 245 -1.50 -19.36 -6.02
C ASN A 245 -2.43 -18.16 -6.29
N ALA A 246 -2.39 -17.11 -5.47
CA ALA A 246 -3.15 -15.89 -5.67
C ALA A 246 -2.82 -15.28 -7.04
N VAL A 247 -1.53 -15.05 -7.31
CA VAL A 247 -1.07 -14.49 -8.59
C VAL A 247 -1.47 -15.42 -9.74
N LYS A 248 -1.19 -16.73 -9.63
CA LYS A 248 -1.55 -17.74 -10.64
C LYS A 248 -3.05 -17.80 -10.93
N LYS A 249 -3.91 -17.46 -9.97
CA LYS A 249 -5.38 -17.44 -10.13
C LYS A 249 -5.98 -16.07 -10.46
N GLY A 250 -5.16 -15.05 -10.67
CA GLY A 250 -5.64 -13.74 -11.11
C GLY A 250 -5.93 -12.75 -9.99
N TYR A 251 -5.52 -13.05 -8.75
CA TYR A 251 -5.62 -12.16 -7.60
C TYR A 251 -4.30 -11.41 -7.40
N THR A 252 -4.39 -10.18 -6.91
CA THR A 252 -3.26 -9.46 -6.30
C THR A 252 -3.27 -9.72 -4.79
N PHE A 253 -2.30 -9.16 -4.04
CA PHE A 253 -2.30 -9.20 -2.58
C PHE A 253 -1.75 -7.88 -2.02
N ALA A 254 -2.31 -7.43 -0.89
CA ALA A 254 -1.72 -6.35 -0.09
C ALA A 254 -0.55 -6.93 0.72
N TRP A 255 0.66 -6.37 0.54
CA TRP A 255 1.89 -6.91 1.13
C TRP A 255 2.51 -5.95 2.13
N GLY A 256 2.56 -6.37 3.40
CA GLY A 256 3.26 -5.67 4.46
C GLY A 256 4.61 -6.33 4.70
N SER A 257 5.69 -5.56 4.65
CA SER A 257 7.06 -6.06 4.84
C SER A 257 7.94 -5.01 5.53
N ASP A 258 8.99 -5.50 6.19
CA ASP A 258 10.15 -4.67 6.48
C ASP A 258 10.88 -4.36 5.16
N VAL A 259 11.30 -3.11 5.00
CA VAL A 259 12.02 -2.58 3.83
C VAL A 259 13.29 -1.82 4.24
N SER A 260 13.71 -1.94 5.50
CA SER A 260 14.87 -1.27 6.08
C SER A 260 16.17 -2.07 5.93
N GLU A 261 16.22 -2.93 4.90
CA GLU A 261 17.33 -3.83 4.62
C GLU A 261 18.22 -3.31 3.49
N GLN A 262 19.52 -3.65 3.53
CA GLN A 262 20.47 -3.28 2.47
C GLN A 262 20.05 -3.81 1.09
N GLY A 263 19.36 -4.96 1.08
CA GLY A 263 18.86 -5.58 -0.14
C GLY A 263 17.64 -4.88 -0.76
N PHE A 264 17.00 -3.94 -0.06
CA PHE A 264 15.89 -3.13 -0.56
C PHE A 264 16.43 -1.79 -1.09
N THR A 265 16.58 -1.69 -2.40
CA THR A 265 17.33 -0.59 -3.04
C THR A 265 16.42 0.44 -3.69
N ARG A 266 16.99 1.65 -3.91
CA ARG A 266 16.32 2.73 -4.65
C ARG A 266 16.22 2.48 -6.15
N ASP A 267 16.86 1.42 -6.63
CA ASP A 267 16.86 1.00 -8.04
C ASP A 267 15.67 0.07 -8.36
N GLY A 268 14.73 -0.09 -7.42
CA GLY A 268 13.51 -0.86 -7.61
C GLY A 268 13.68 -2.37 -7.42
N ILE A 269 14.65 -2.79 -6.60
CA ILE A 269 15.00 -4.19 -6.40
C ILE A 269 15.02 -4.52 -4.89
N ALA A 270 14.44 -5.66 -4.53
CA ALA A 270 14.51 -6.24 -3.20
C ALA A 270 15.11 -7.65 -3.29
N VAL A 271 16.30 -7.87 -2.74
CA VAL A 271 17.00 -9.15 -2.75
C VAL A 271 17.47 -9.55 -1.36
N MET A 272 17.60 -10.85 -1.12
CA MET A 272 18.28 -11.40 0.04
C MET A 272 19.64 -11.93 -0.42
N PRO A 273 20.72 -11.12 -0.40
CA PRO A 273 22.04 -11.63 -0.74
C PRO A 273 22.47 -12.66 0.31
N ASP A 274 23.19 -13.70 -0.11
CA ASP A 274 23.82 -14.61 0.85
C ASP A 274 24.71 -13.76 1.77
N ALA A 275 24.43 -13.84 3.07
CA ALA A 275 25.30 -13.24 4.07
C ALA A 275 26.64 -13.98 4.02
N SER A 276 27.62 -13.37 3.37
CA SER A 276 29.01 -13.83 3.36
C SER A 276 29.62 -13.83 4.75
#